data_AF-A0AAU6ZSS3-F1
#
_entry.id   AF-A0AAU6ZSS3-F1
#
_cell.length_a   1.000
_cell.length_b   1.000
_cell.length_c   1.000
_cell.angle_alpha   90.00
_cell.angle_beta   90.00
_cell.angle_gamma   90.00
#
_symmetry.space_group_name_H-M   'P 1'
#
loop_
_entity.id
_entity.type
_entity.pdbx_description
1 polymer ?
#
loop_
_entity_poly.entity_id
_entity_poly.type
_entity_poly.pdbx_seq_one_letter_code
_entity_poly.pdbx_strand_id
1 'polypeptide(L)' 'MGFMDKAKNVAQGLQGKGKKAAGDATNDKSMQAEGQADQSKASAKKAGENVKDIFND' A
#
# COMPACT_ATOMS: atom_id res chain seq x y z
N MET A 1 19.60 5.99 1.08
CA MET A 1 18.30 5.37 1.44
C MET A 1 18.56 4.09 2.23
N GLY A 2 18.43 4.17 3.55
CA GLY A 2 18.91 3.16 4.50
C GLY A 2 17.99 1.95 4.65
N PHE A 3 18.52 0.90 5.27
CA PHE A 3 17.87 -0.37 5.61
C PHE A 3 16.44 -0.21 6.17
N MET A 4 16.18 0.88 6.89
CA MET A 4 14.88 1.23 7.45
C MET A 4 13.80 1.50 6.40
N ASP A 5 14.16 2.05 5.24
CA ASP A 5 13.24 2.31 4.14
C ASP A 5 12.76 1.00 3.50
N LYS A 6 13.71 0.09 3.25
CA LYS A 6 13.43 -1.26 2.73
C LYS A 6 12.61 -2.09 3.73
N ALA A 7 12.93 -2.01 5.03
CA ALA A 7 12.15 -2.64 6.09
C ALA A 7 10.72 -2.09 6.17
N LYS A 8 10.54 -0.77 6.05
CA LYS A 8 9.22 -0.12 6.06
C LYS A 8 8.39 -0.51 4.84
N ASN A 9 9.01 -0.64 3.68
CA ASN A 9 8.35 -1.07 2.45
C ASN A 9 7.91 -2.55 2.52
N VAL A 10 8.77 -3.41 3.09
CA VAL A 10 8.44 -4.82 3.36
C VAL A 10 7.35 -4.94 4.42
N ALA A 11 7.41 -4.13 5.48
CA ALA A 11 6.40 -4.10 6.54
C ALA A 11 5.04 -3.63 6.01
N GLN A 12 4.98 -2.57 5.19
CA GLN A 12 3.74 -2.14 4.54
C GLN A 12 3.17 -3.22 3.59
N GLY A 13 4.04 -3.90 2.84
CA GLY A 13 3.65 -5.03 2.00
C GLY A 13 3.10 -6.21 2.80
N LEU A 14 3.75 -6.56 3.91
CA LEU A 14 3.30 -7.60 4.85
C LEU A 14 2.00 -7.22 5.55
N GLN A 15 1.84 -5.96 5.95
CA GLN A 15 0.64 -5.48 6.64
C GLN A 15 -0.56 -5.47 5.68
N GLY A 16 -0.37 -5.07 4.42
CA GLY A 16 -1.40 -5.13 3.40
C GLY A 16 -1.78 -6.56 3.00
N LYS A 17 -0.77 -7.44 2.82
CA LYS A 17 -1.01 -8.87 2.58
C LYS A 17 -1.66 -9.57 3.79
N GLY A 18 -1.26 -9.19 4.99
CA GLY A 18 -1.82 -9.67 6.25
C GLY A 18 -3.27 -9.26 6.42
N LYS A 19 -3.63 -7.99 6.16
CA LYS A 19 -5.03 -7.54 6.15
C LYS A 19 -5.87 -8.29 5.11
N LYS A 20 -5.32 -8.53 3.91
CA LYS A 20 -5.99 -9.36 2.88
C LYS A 20 -6.21 -10.80 3.35
N ALA A 21 -5.17 -11.45 3.88
CA ALA A 21 -5.24 -12.84 4.32
C ALA A 21 -6.15 -13.02 5.55
N ALA A 22 -6.10 -12.09 6.50
CA ALA A 22 -7.00 -12.07 7.65
C ALA A 22 -8.45 -11.80 7.23
N GLY A 23 -8.68 -10.87 6.30
CA GLY A 23 -10.00 -10.63 5.72
C GLY A 23 -10.56 -11.86 4.97
N ASP A 24 -9.71 -12.58 4.23
CA ASP A 24 -10.09 -13.84 3.58
C ASP A 24 -10.44 -14.92 4.61
N ALA A 25 -9.61 -15.08 5.64
CA ALA A 25 -9.76 -16.12 6.65
C ALA A 25 -10.96 -15.88 7.58
N THR A 26 -11.27 -14.63 7.92
CA THR A 26 -12.42 -14.24 8.75
C THR A 26 -13.69 -13.99 7.92
N ASN A 27 -13.62 -14.06 6.58
CA ASN A 27 -14.70 -13.69 5.67
C ASN A 27 -15.14 -12.21 5.85
N ASP A 28 -14.21 -11.38 6.30
CA ASP A 28 -14.44 -9.97 6.62
C ASP A 28 -14.14 -9.11 5.39
N LYS A 29 -15.18 -8.90 4.58
CA LYS A 29 -15.10 -8.10 3.34
C LYS A 29 -14.61 -6.67 3.59
N SER A 30 -14.83 -6.14 4.79
CA SER A 30 -14.36 -4.79 5.16
C SER A 30 -12.83 -4.74 5.25
N MET A 31 -12.17 -5.71 5.89
CA MET A 31 -10.70 -5.74 5.95
C MET A 31 -10.05 -5.93 4.58
N GLN A 32 -10.67 -6.75 3.72
CA GLN A 32 -10.19 -6.98 2.36
C GLN A 32 -10.33 -5.71 1.50
N ALA A 33 -11.46 -5.02 1.61
CA ALA A 33 -11.74 -3.76 0.94
C ALA A 33 -10.82 -2.63 1.42
N GLU A 34 -10.57 -2.52 2.73
CA GLU A 34 -9.61 -1.57 3.31
C GLU A 34 -8.21 -1.78 2.74
N GLY A 35 -7.73 -3.03 2.71
CA GLY A 35 -6.40 -3.36 2.19
C GLY A 35 -6.25 -3.03 0.70
N GLN A 36 -7.28 -3.28 -0.11
CA GLN A 36 -7.30 -2.89 -1.52
C GLN A 36 -7.38 -1.37 -1.72
N ALA A 37 -8.21 -0.69 -0.93
CA ALA A 37 -8.37 0.77 -1.01
C ALA A 37 -7.06 1.49 -0.65
N ASP A 38 -6.34 1.00 0.36
CA ASP A 38 -5.05 1.56 0.79
C ASP A 38 -3.98 1.37 -0.30
N GLN A 39 -3.93 0.18 -0.93
CA GLN A 39 -3.04 -0.09 -2.08
C GLN A 39 -3.34 0.81 -3.28
N SER A 40 -4.62 1.00 -3.61
CA SER A 40 -5.04 1.87 -4.72
C SER A 40 -4.71 3.33 -4.44
N LYS A 41 -4.97 3.83 -3.21
CA LYS A 41 -4.59 5.19 -2.81
C LYS A 41 -3.08 5.40 -2.85
N ALA A 42 -2.30 4.46 -2.34
CA ALA A 42 -0.83 4.53 -2.38
C ALA A 42 -0.30 4.56 -3.83
N SER A 43 -0.88 3.75 -4.71
CA SER A 43 -0.52 3.71 -6.13
C SER A 43 -0.91 5.00 -6.85
N ALA A 44 -2.12 5.51 -6.61
CA ALA A 44 -2.58 6.78 -7.16
C ALA A 44 -1.74 7.96 -6.67
N LYS A 45 -1.36 7.96 -5.39
CA LYS A 45 -0.50 9.00 -4.82
C LYS A 45 0.91 8.97 -5.43
N LYS A 46 1.51 7.79 -5.58
CA LYS A 46 2.80 7.62 -6.29
C LYS A 46 2.71 8.07 -7.74
N ALA A 47 1.66 7.70 -8.45
CA ALA A 47 1.48 8.12 -9.85
C ALA A 47 1.30 9.64 -9.95
N GLY A 48 0.52 10.24 -9.05
CA GLY A 48 0.33 11.69 -8.98
C GLY A 48 1.61 12.43 -8.62
N GLU A 49 2.39 11.94 -7.66
CA GLU A 49 3.70 12.51 -7.32
C GLU A 49 4.68 12.36 -8.48
N ASN A 50 4.77 11.20 -9.14
CA ASN A 50 5.64 11.03 -10.31
C ASN A 50 5.27 11.99 -11.45
N VAL A 51 3.98 12.15 -11.77
CA VAL A 51 3.54 13.11 -12.79
C VAL A 51 3.91 14.53 -12.35
N LYS A 52 3.61 14.90 -11.11
CA LYS A 52 3.90 16.26 -10.63
C LYS A 52 5.40 16.56 -10.58
N ASP A 53 6.24 15.58 -10.28
CA ASP A 53 7.71 15.68 -10.31
C ASP A 53 8.21 15.94 -11.74
N ILE A 54 7.71 15.18 -12.73
CA ILE A 54 8.07 15.37 -14.15
C ILE A 54 7.64 16.75 -14.70
N PHE A 55 6.54 17.30 -14.19
CA PHE A 55 6.01 18.60 -14.64
C PHE A 55 6.56 19.79 -13.85
N ASN A 56 7.27 19.55 -12.74
CA ASN A 56 7.77 20.60 -11.85
C ASN A 56 9.30 20.58 -11.73
N ASP A 57 9.97 19.78 -12.57
CA ASP A 57 11.41 19.82 -12.90
C ASP A 57 11.64 20.53 -14.24
#